data_AF-A0A934AXA4-F1
#
_entry.id   AF-A0A934AXA4-F1
#
_cell.length_a   1.000
_cell.length_b   1.000
_cell.length_c   1.000
_cell.angle_alpha   90.00
_cell.angle_beta   90.00
_cell.angle_gamma   90.00
#
_symmetry.space_group_name_H-M   'P 1'
#
loop_
_entity.id
_entity.type
_entity.pdbx_description
1 polymer ?
#
loop_
_entity_poly.entity_id
_entity_poly.type
_entity_poly.pdbx_seq_one_letter_code
_entity_poly.pdbx_strand_id
1 'polypeptide(L)'
;MQQTWKKNNPGYFTDHYGDYIKPWRQKRRQKKEADRQVKKQVIKDEIPTSKPYQELVLIIPAESAGMIKDEIRLRRVDITTFAAHGG
;
A
#
# COMPACT_ATOMS: atom_id res chain seq x y z
N MET A 1 41.37 16.20 -5.33
CA MET A 1 40.90 15.37 -4.20
C MET A 1 40.44 13.97 -4.64
N GLN A 2 39.54 13.82 -5.61
CA GLN A 2 39.04 12.48 -6.01
C GLN A 2 40.07 11.60 -6.75
N GLN A 3 40.92 12.20 -7.59
CA GLN A 3 42.01 11.51 -8.32
C GLN A 3 43.04 10.89 -7.36
N THR A 4 43.46 11.64 -6.34
CA THR A 4 44.40 11.20 -5.30
C THR A 4 43.84 10.03 -4.49
N TRP A 5 42.55 10.08 -4.16
CA TRP A 5 41.87 9.01 -3.44
C TRP A 5 41.80 7.72 -4.27
N LYS A 6 41.50 7.82 -5.57
CA LYS A 6 41.51 6.66 -6.49
C LYS A 6 42.90 6.04 -6.61
N LYS A 7 43.95 6.86 -6.68
CA LYS A 7 45.35 6.38 -6.73
C LYS A 7 45.75 5.63 -5.46
N ASN A 8 45.26 6.07 -4.30
CA ASN A 8 45.57 5.46 -3.01
C ASN A 8 44.69 4.24 -2.67
N ASN A 9 43.62 3.99 -3.43
CA ASN A 9 42.71 2.85 -3.22
C ASN A 9 42.55 2.06 -4.53
N PRO A 10 43.65 1.49 -5.07
CA PRO A 10 43.57 0.66 -6.25
C PRO A 10 42.71 -0.57 -5.95
N GLY A 11 41.72 -0.82 -6.80
CA GLY A 11 40.85 -1.98 -6.67
C GLY A 11 39.66 -1.84 -5.72
N TYR A 12 39.43 -0.67 -5.11
CA TYR A 12 38.30 -0.44 -4.21
C TYR A 12 36.92 -0.77 -4.82
N PHE A 13 36.77 -0.57 -6.13
CA PHE A 13 35.55 -0.88 -6.85
C PHE A 13 35.59 -2.25 -7.54
N THR A 14 36.72 -2.96 -7.46
CA THR A 14 36.84 -4.32 -7.98
C THR A 14 36.10 -5.25 -7.04
N ASP A 15 35.07 -5.89 -7.56
CA ASP A 15 34.23 -6.88 -6.87
C ASP A 15 33.50 -6.42 -5.58
N HIS A 16 33.55 -5.13 -5.23
CA HIS A 16 32.80 -4.57 -4.09
C HIS A 16 31.29 -4.82 -4.20
N TYR A 17 30.78 -4.96 -5.43
CA TYR A 17 29.39 -5.36 -5.64
C TYR A 17 29.10 -6.80 -5.21
N GLY A 18 29.98 -7.74 -5.58
CA GLY A 18 29.86 -9.16 -5.24
C GLY A 18 30.05 -9.42 -3.75
N ASP A 19 31.11 -8.85 -3.18
CA ASP A 19 31.52 -9.12 -1.79
C ASP A 19 30.65 -8.42 -0.75
N TYR A 20 30.18 -7.21 -1.05
CA TYR A 20 29.54 -6.36 -0.05
C TYR A 20 28.09 -6.02 -0.39
N ILE A 21 27.85 -5.48 -1.59
CA ILE A 21 26.53 -4.93 -1.94
C ILE A 21 25.49 -6.04 -2.10
N LYS A 22 25.83 -7.13 -2.80
CA LYS A 22 24.91 -8.24 -3.08
C LYS A 22 24.48 -8.97 -1.80
N PRO A 23 25.39 -9.37 -0.87
CA PRO A 23 25.01 -9.93 0.43
C PRO A 23 24.19 -8.97 1.29
N TRP A 24 24.55 -7.68 1.30
CA TRP A 24 23.80 -6.66 2.04
C TRP A 24 22.34 -6.53 1.54
N ARG A 25 22.14 -6.51 0.21
CA ARG A 25 20.80 -6.49 -0.39
C ARG A 25 19.99 -7.73 -0.03
N GLN A 26 20.62 -8.89 -0.04
CA GLN A 26 19.97 -10.16 0.31
C GLN A 26 19.51 -10.17 1.78
N LYS A 27 20.40 -9.81 2.73
CA LYS A 27 20.05 -9.67 4.15
C LYS A 27 18.91 -8.70 4.37
N ARG A 28 18.92 -7.56 3.67
CA ARG A 28 17.88 -6.54 3.79
C ARG A 28 16.52 -7.02 3.25
N ARG A 29 16.50 -7.82 2.18
CA ARG A 29 15.28 -8.42 1.64
C ARG A 29 14.72 -9.49 2.58
N GLN A 30 15.56 -10.32 3.17
CA GLN A 30 15.16 -11.31 4.18
C GLN A 30 14.56 -10.64 5.42
N LYS A 31 15.20 -9.58 5.93
CA LYS A 31 14.66 -8.79 7.05
C LYS A 31 13.30 -8.20 6.73
N LYS A 32 13.13 -7.59 5.55
CA LYS A 32 11.83 -7.06 5.11
C LYS A 32 10.74 -8.13 5.03
N GLU A 33 11.07 -9.34 4.58
CA GLU A 33 10.10 -10.42 4.48
C GLU A 33 9.69 -10.92 5.87
N ALA A 34 10.64 -11.09 6.79
CA ALA A 34 10.37 -11.41 8.18
C ALA A 34 9.50 -10.32 8.83
N ASP A 35 9.84 -9.05 8.65
CA ASP A 35 9.05 -7.92 9.16
C ASP A 35 7.63 -7.90 8.57
N ARG A 36 7.46 -8.25 7.28
CA ARG A 36 6.14 -8.34 6.62
C ARG A 36 5.29 -9.47 7.18
N GLN A 37 5.91 -10.63 7.45
CA GLN A 37 5.22 -11.78 8.06
C GLN A 37 4.77 -11.47 9.49
N VAL A 38 5.65 -10.86 10.30
CA VAL A 38 5.28 -10.38 11.64
C VAL A 38 4.17 -9.33 11.54
N LYS A 39 4.26 -8.37 10.63
CA LYS A 39 3.25 -7.32 10.46
C LYS A 39 1.88 -7.90 10.06
N LYS A 40 1.84 -8.93 9.21
CA LYS A 40 0.60 -9.66 8.89
C LYS A 40 0.00 -10.36 10.13
N GLN A 41 0.82 -10.90 11.01
CA GLN A 41 0.36 -11.54 12.24
C GLN A 41 -0.11 -10.54 13.31
N VAL A 42 0.43 -9.30 13.30
CA VAL A 42 0.09 -8.26 14.29
C VAL A 42 -1.09 -7.39 13.86
N ILE A 43 -1.38 -7.27 12.56
CA ILE A 43 -2.57 -6.55 12.09
C ILE A 43 -3.81 -7.40 12.38
N LYS A 44 -4.48 -7.11 13.49
CA LYS A 44 -5.77 -7.72 13.89
C LYS A 44 -6.96 -7.25 13.03
N ASP A 45 -6.78 -6.17 12.26
CA ASP A 45 -7.80 -5.58 11.38
C ASP A 45 -7.56 -5.90 9.90
N GLU A 46 -7.11 -7.13 9.59
CA GLU A 46 -6.99 -7.55 8.20
C GLU A 46 -8.41 -7.60 7.60
N ILE A 47 -8.78 -6.60 6.80
CA ILE A 47 -10.03 -6.60 6.04
C ILE A 47 -9.96 -7.80 5.10
N PRO A 48 -10.80 -8.83 5.28
CA PRO A 48 -10.69 -10.05 4.49
C PRO A 48 -10.91 -9.71 3.01
N THR A 49 -9.94 -10.06 2.16
CA THR A 49 -9.94 -9.83 0.71
C THR A 49 -10.87 -10.81 -0.02
N SER A 50 -12.04 -11.16 0.53
CA SER A 50 -12.84 -12.28 0.02
C SER A 50 -14.31 -12.00 -0.31
N LYS A 51 -14.81 -10.79 -0.14
CA LYS A 51 -16.22 -10.53 -0.48
C LYS A 51 -16.31 -9.65 -1.72
N PRO A 52 -16.84 -10.15 -2.86
CA PRO A 52 -17.19 -9.28 -3.97
C PRO A 52 -18.19 -8.22 -3.46
N TYR A 53 -18.10 -7.00 -4.00
CA TYR A 53 -19.05 -5.94 -3.70
C TYR A 53 -20.49 -6.45 -3.91
N GLN A 54 -21.34 -6.28 -2.90
CA GLN A 54 -22.75 -6.64 -3.00
C GLN A 54 -23.52 -5.42 -3.50
N GLU A 55 -24.27 -5.60 -4.58
CA GLU A 55 -25.23 -4.63 -5.06
C GLU A 55 -26.53 -4.80 -4.26
N LEU A 56 -26.96 -3.75 -3.56
CA LEU A 56 -28.23 -3.72 -2.85
C LEU A 56 -29.21 -2.87 -3.65
N VAL A 57 -30.21 -3.50 -4.26
CA VAL A 57 -31.28 -2.83 -5.01
C VAL A 57 -32.46 -2.61 -4.08
N LEU A 58 -32.73 -1.35 -3.75
CA LEU A 58 -33.89 -0.96 -2.96
C LEU A 58 -35.07 -0.67 -3.88
N ILE A 59 -36.11 -1.51 -3.83
CA ILE A 59 -37.34 -1.31 -4.61
C ILE A 59 -38.32 -0.53 -3.73
N ILE A 60 -38.65 0.68 -4.16
CA ILE A 60 -39.57 1.58 -3.44
C ILE A 60 -40.86 1.69 -4.25
N PRO A 61 -42.04 1.45 -3.65
CA PRO A 61 -43.33 1.70 -4.30
C PRO A 61 -43.45 3.16 -4.75
N ALA A 62 -44.05 3.41 -5.92
CA ALA A 62 -44.15 4.76 -6.49
C ALA A 62 -44.81 5.79 -5.55
N GLU A 63 -45.72 5.32 -4.69
CA GLU A 63 -46.45 6.11 -3.69
C GLU A 63 -45.56 6.57 -2.53
N SER A 64 -44.43 5.89 -2.31
CA SER A 64 -43.49 6.13 -1.21
C SER A 64 -42.27 6.95 -1.64
N ALA A 65 -42.24 7.46 -2.88
CA ALA A 65 -41.13 8.26 -3.42
C ALA A 65 -40.79 9.48 -2.55
N GLY A 66 -41.78 10.08 -1.88
CA GLY A 66 -41.58 11.21 -0.96
C GLY A 66 -41.05 10.84 0.44
N MET A 67 -40.85 9.55 0.74
CA MET A 67 -40.34 9.10 2.05
C MET A 67 -38.81 9.04 2.12
N ILE A 68 -38.11 9.17 0.97
CA ILE A 68 -36.66 9.28 0.94
C ILE A 68 -36.29 10.70 1.38
N LYS A 69 -36.01 10.87 2.67
CA LYS A 69 -35.72 12.17 3.27
C LYS A 69 -34.26 12.59 3.12
N ASP A 70 -33.34 11.63 3.06
CA ASP A 70 -31.91 11.90 3.10
C ASP A 70 -31.22 11.27 1.88
N GLU A 71 -30.84 12.12 0.93
CA GLU A 71 -29.98 11.74 -0.18
C GLU A 71 -28.51 11.92 0.24
N ILE A 72 -27.76 10.83 0.44
CA ILE A 72 -26.32 10.91 0.67
C ILE A 72 -25.60 10.71 -0.66
N ARG A 73 -25.19 11.82 -1.29
CA ARG A 73 -24.34 11.78 -2.49
C ARG A 73 -22.88 11.58 -2.09
N LEU A 74 -22.36 10.38 -2.35
CA LEU A 74 -20.94 10.09 -2.21
C LEU A 74 -20.20 10.53 -3.47
N ARG A 75 -19.28 11.50 -3.34
CA ARG A 75 -18.36 11.87 -4.43
C ARG A 75 -17.02 11.19 -4.24
N ARG A 76 -16.45 10.69 -5.33
CA ARG A 76 -15.11 10.12 -5.33
C ARG A 76 -14.07 11.23 -5.17
N VAL A 77 -13.19 11.11 -4.17
CA VAL A 77 -12.14 12.10 -3.88
C VAL A 77 -10.75 11.54 -4.16
N ASP A 78 -10.58 10.22 -4.10
CA ASP A 78 -9.33 9.53 -4.45
C ASP A 78 -9.61 8.14 -5.05
N ILE A 79 -8.56 7.40 -5.40
CA ILE A 79 -8.61 6.07 -6.00
C ILE A 79 -9.47 5.11 -5.16
N THR A 80 -9.36 5.19 -3.82
CA THR A 80 -10.07 4.32 -2.87
C THR A 80 -10.95 5.07 -1.86
N THR A 81 -11.16 6.38 -2.04
CA THR A 81 -11.82 7.23 -1.03
C THR A 81 -13.00 7.99 -1.60
N PHE A 82 -14.14 7.91 -0.92
CA PHE A 82 -15.37 8.63 -1.23
C PHE A 82 -15.75 9.51 -0.03
N ALA A 83 -16.21 10.73 -0.29
CA ALA A 83 -16.71 11.64 0.73
C ALA A 83 -18.19 11.90 0.54
N ALA A 84 -18.93 11.94 1.65
CA ALA A 84 -20.28 12.46 1.68
C ALA A 84 -20.19 14.00 1.77
N HIS A 85 -20.82 14.69 0.83
CA HIS A 85 -21.00 16.13 0.93
C HIS A 85 -22.45 16.40 1.38
N GLY A 86 -22.60 17.00 2.56
CA GLY A 86 -23.87 17.59 2.99
C GLY A 86 -24.10 18.89 2.23
N GLY A 87 -25.30 19.06 1.68
CA GLY A 87 -25.77 20.33 1.12
C GLY A 87 -26.27 21.27 2.21
#